data_AF-A0A7S4JGJ5-F1
#
_entry.id   AF-A0A7S4JGJ5-F1
#
_cell.length_a   1.000
_cell.length_b   1.000
_cell.length_c   1.000
_cell.angle_alpha   90.00
_cell.angle_beta   90.00
_cell.angle_gamma   90.00
#
_symmetry.space_group_name_H-M   'P 1'
#
loop_
_entity.id
_entity.type
_entity.pdbx_description
1 polymer ?
#
loop_
_entity_poly.entity_id
_entity_poly.type
_entity_poly.pdbx_seq_one_letter_code
_entity_poly.pdbx_strand_id
1 'polypeptide(L)'
;SFLTNIASSVASTVSSTISGRTEIQTKVIEATGDEKWGPTGKQMQELAQASRSYEHFPQIMETLWERMTPEATKNWRWIYKSLVVLEYLLRCGSEDVVMEGRMKINTLQRLHNFQRIDEDGKDVGLNVRQKSKTIVELLRDGPRLEAEREKARITASKFAESISSEDSQARSISSASSYSSSSAYPSSSHYSTSHYSSSRSSGKGFGDPTYRPDMPSSPPPAEELKDEEEKVIEKKGGVPQKLIVPVVVDEKKSMENDLLAGFGQAQQQQQQMQQQQMQQRQLQQQQMQQQMQQQMQQQQLQQLQQQQMMMGGNNMMGGNNMMGGNNM
;
A
#
# COMPACT_ATOMS: atom_id res chain seq x y z
N SER A 1 26.31 16.74 -20.59
CA SER A 1 25.01 16.05 -20.65
C SER A 1 23.95 16.53 -19.64
N PHE A 2 24.22 17.53 -18.80
CA PHE A 2 23.19 18.16 -17.93
C PHE A 2 22.49 19.36 -18.59
N LEU A 3 23.21 20.09 -19.44
CA LEU A 3 22.68 21.29 -20.13
C LEU A 3 21.66 20.97 -21.23
N THR A 4 21.72 19.77 -21.83
CA THR A 4 20.75 19.30 -22.83
C THR A 4 19.39 18.99 -22.21
N ASN A 5 19.34 18.49 -20.97
CA ASN A 5 18.09 18.22 -20.27
C ASN A 5 17.40 19.50 -19.80
N ILE A 6 18.17 20.50 -19.32
CA ILE A 6 17.60 21.79 -18.94
C ILE A 6 17.12 22.53 -20.18
N ALA A 7 17.88 22.54 -21.28
CA ALA A 7 17.43 23.17 -22.52
C ALA A 7 16.17 22.49 -23.09
N SER A 8 16.05 21.15 -23.03
CA SER A 8 14.84 20.45 -23.46
C SER A 8 13.66 20.71 -22.53
N SER A 9 13.87 20.72 -21.21
CA SER A 9 12.83 21.00 -20.20
C SER A 9 12.31 22.43 -20.35
N VAL A 10 13.22 23.41 -20.45
CA VAL A 10 12.87 24.82 -20.65
C VAL A 10 12.27 25.03 -22.04
N ALA A 11 12.74 24.36 -23.09
CA ALA A 11 12.12 24.40 -24.42
C ALA A 11 10.69 23.83 -24.43
N SER A 12 10.42 22.75 -23.68
CA SER A 12 9.05 22.29 -23.48
C SER A 12 8.22 23.30 -22.69
N THR A 13 8.76 23.96 -21.66
CA THR A 13 8.04 24.99 -20.91
C THR A 13 7.75 26.24 -21.77
N VAL A 14 8.71 26.72 -22.57
CA VAL A 14 8.53 27.90 -23.43
C VAL A 14 7.75 27.61 -24.73
N SER A 15 7.69 26.36 -25.17
CA SER A 15 6.78 25.96 -26.26
C SER A 15 5.35 25.76 -25.74
N SER A 16 5.18 25.43 -24.46
CA SER A 16 3.87 25.28 -23.80
C SER A 16 3.16 26.61 -23.61
N THR A 17 3.89 27.71 -23.38
CA THR A 17 3.31 29.07 -23.24
C THR A 17 2.79 29.64 -24.57
N ILE A 18 3.21 29.09 -25.72
CA ILE A 18 2.80 29.57 -27.05
C ILE A 18 1.62 28.77 -27.64
N SER A 19 1.22 27.64 -27.05
CA SER A 19 0.12 26.80 -27.55
C SER A 19 -1.23 26.97 -26.85
N GLY A 20 -1.40 27.90 -25.91
CA GLY A 20 -2.68 28.07 -25.19
C GLY A 20 -3.12 26.82 -24.42
N ARG A 21 -2.16 25.98 -24.00
CA ARG A 21 -2.45 24.76 -23.22
C ARG A 21 -2.79 25.11 -21.78
N THR A 22 -3.73 24.38 -21.21
CA THR A 22 -4.14 24.57 -19.81
C THR A 22 -3.11 23.96 -18.85
N GLU A 23 -3.22 24.33 -17.57
CA GLU A 23 -2.35 23.78 -16.52
C GLU A 23 -2.44 22.25 -16.46
N ILE A 24 -3.64 21.68 -16.57
CA ILE A 24 -3.83 20.23 -16.48
C ILE A 24 -3.24 19.50 -17.70
N GLN A 25 -3.36 20.07 -18.90
CA GLN A 25 -2.72 19.51 -20.09
C GLN A 25 -1.19 19.51 -19.94
N THR A 26 -0.64 20.58 -19.36
CA THR A 26 0.80 20.67 -19.07
C THR A 26 1.24 19.56 -18.12
N LYS A 27 0.48 19.30 -17.05
CA LYS A 27 0.76 18.19 -16.12
C LYS A 27 0.74 16.82 -16.80
N VAL A 28 -0.20 16.59 -17.72
CA VAL A 28 -0.23 15.35 -18.51
C VAL A 28 1.00 15.22 -19.41
N ILE A 29 1.40 16.31 -20.07
CA ILE A 29 2.58 16.35 -20.93
C ILE A 29 3.85 16.10 -20.13
N GLU A 30 3.98 16.68 -18.94
CA GLU A 30 5.11 16.46 -18.04
C GLU A 30 5.18 15.00 -17.59
N ALA A 31 4.06 14.41 -17.16
CA ALA A 31 4.00 13.00 -16.77
C ALA A 31 4.35 12.04 -17.93
N THR A 32 4.11 12.45 -19.17
CA THR A 32 4.29 11.63 -20.38
C THR A 32 5.45 12.11 -21.25
N GLY A 33 6.35 12.94 -20.73
CA GLY A 33 7.50 13.52 -21.45
C GLY A 33 8.54 12.49 -21.88
N ASP A 34 9.61 12.93 -22.55
CA ASP A 34 10.65 12.02 -23.11
C ASP A 34 11.72 11.59 -22.08
N GLU A 35 11.53 11.91 -20.81
CA GLU A 35 12.47 11.52 -19.75
C GLU A 35 12.67 9.98 -19.70
N LYS A 36 13.86 9.52 -19.30
CA LYS A 36 14.18 8.07 -19.31
C LYS A 36 13.41 7.27 -18.25
N TRP A 37 12.86 7.93 -17.24
CA TRP A 37 12.05 7.33 -16.18
C TRP A 37 10.55 7.50 -16.45
N GLY A 38 9.74 6.60 -15.90
CA GLY A 38 8.27 6.66 -16.02
C GLY A 38 7.64 7.80 -15.20
N PRO A 39 6.33 8.04 -15.35
CA PRO A 39 5.62 9.02 -14.53
C PRO A 39 5.75 8.68 -13.05
N THR A 40 5.95 9.70 -12.23
CA THR A 40 6.05 9.53 -10.77
C THR A 40 4.69 9.18 -10.17
N GLY A 41 4.67 8.46 -9.04
CA GLY A 41 3.43 8.14 -8.32
C GLY A 41 2.62 9.40 -7.96
N LYS A 42 3.32 10.49 -7.61
CA LYS A 42 2.70 11.79 -7.31
C LYS A 42 1.98 12.37 -8.53
N GLN A 43 2.62 12.41 -9.70
CA GLN A 43 1.99 12.88 -10.94
C GLN A 43 0.75 12.06 -11.29
N MET A 44 0.84 10.73 -11.21
CA MET A 44 -0.30 9.86 -11.50
C MET A 44 -1.45 10.06 -10.52
N GLN A 45 -1.16 10.20 -9.23
CA GLN A 45 -2.17 10.47 -8.20
C GLN A 45 -2.87 11.82 -8.40
N GLU A 46 -2.11 12.86 -8.73
CA GLU A 46 -2.65 14.19 -9.02
C GLU A 46 -3.58 14.16 -10.25
N LEU A 47 -3.16 13.50 -11.33
CA LEU A 47 -3.99 13.31 -12.53
C LEU A 47 -5.24 12.46 -12.22
N ALA A 48 -5.13 11.44 -11.37
CA ALA A 48 -6.28 10.63 -10.97
C ALA A 48 -7.31 11.45 -10.17
N GLN A 49 -6.85 12.32 -9.27
CA GLN A 49 -7.73 13.23 -8.54
C GLN A 49 -8.38 14.25 -9.49
N ALA A 50 -7.59 14.86 -10.37
CA ALA A 50 -8.08 15.83 -11.36
C ALA A 50 -9.07 15.21 -12.36
N SER A 51 -8.94 13.92 -12.69
CA SER A 51 -9.87 13.21 -13.59
C SER A 51 -11.30 13.13 -13.08
N ARG A 52 -11.55 13.39 -11.79
CA ARG A 52 -12.90 13.43 -11.20
C ARG A 52 -13.59 14.78 -11.39
N SER A 53 -12.86 15.80 -11.86
CA SER A 53 -13.43 17.10 -12.21
C SER A 53 -13.96 17.08 -13.65
N TYR A 54 -15.20 17.53 -13.85
CA TYR A 54 -15.84 17.61 -15.17
C TYR A 54 -15.09 18.53 -16.15
N GLU A 55 -14.41 19.56 -15.63
CA GLU A 55 -13.62 20.49 -16.46
C GLU A 55 -12.30 19.88 -16.92
N HIS A 56 -11.61 19.16 -16.03
CA HIS A 56 -10.26 18.64 -16.29
C HIS A 56 -10.28 17.29 -17.00
N PHE A 57 -11.29 16.46 -16.74
CA PHE A 57 -11.44 15.13 -17.34
C PHE A 57 -11.24 15.12 -18.87
N PRO A 58 -12.01 15.89 -19.67
CA PRO A 58 -11.89 15.82 -21.13
C PRO A 58 -10.50 16.26 -21.60
N GLN A 59 -9.90 17.25 -20.94
CA GLN A 59 -8.56 17.75 -21.27
C GLN A 59 -7.46 16.71 -21.00
N ILE A 60 -7.57 15.97 -19.88
CA ILE A 60 -6.64 14.89 -19.54
C ILE A 60 -6.73 13.78 -20.59
N MET A 61 -7.94 13.32 -20.86
CA MET A 61 -8.17 12.20 -21.77
C MET A 61 -7.76 12.55 -23.20
N GLU A 62 -8.17 13.72 -23.71
CA GLU A 62 -7.78 14.21 -25.04
C GLU A 62 -6.26 14.24 -25.20
N THR A 63 -5.54 14.86 -24.25
CA THR A 63 -4.08 14.94 -24.29
C THR A 63 -3.42 13.55 -24.28
N LEU A 64 -3.95 12.61 -23.50
CA LEU A 64 -3.44 11.23 -23.49
C LEU A 64 -3.64 10.55 -24.85
N TRP A 65 -4.82 10.68 -25.45
CA TRP A 65 -5.15 10.06 -26.73
C TRP A 65 -4.34 10.65 -27.89
N GLU A 66 -4.15 11.97 -27.92
CA GLU A 66 -3.30 12.66 -28.90
C GLU A 66 -1.87 12.14 -28.87
N ARG A 67 -1.36 11.79 -27.69
CA ARG A 67 -0.01 11.23 -27.53
C ARG A 67 0.09 9.75 -27.94
N MET A 68 -1.03 9.07 -28.11
CA MET A 68 -1.12 7.67 -28.53
C MET A 68 -1.47 7.51 -30.02
N THR A 69 -1.39 8.58 -30.82
CA THR A 69 -1.74 8.53 -32.24
C THR A 69 -0.61 7.97 -33.11
N PRO A 70 -0.91 7.52 -34.34
CA PRO A 70 0.10 7.05 -35.30
C PRO A 70 1.18 8.09 -35.62
N GLU A 71 0.85 9.38 -35.59
CA GLU A 71 1.80 10.47 -35.82
C GLU A 71 2.85 10.54 -34.70
N ALA A 72 2.51 10.10 -33.49
CA ALA A 72 3.42 10.00 -32.35
C ALA A 72 4.31 8.74 -32.37
N THR A 73 4.23 7.89 -33.40
CA THR A 73 5.00 6.62 -33.48
C THR A 73 6.52 6.79 -33.41
N LYS A 74 7.04 7.96 -33.79
CA LYS A 74 8.46 8.33 -33.62
C LYS A 74 8.85 8.44 -32.14
N ASN A 75 7.91 8.87 -31.28
CA ASN A 75 8.11 9.14 -29.86
C ASN A 75 7.49 8.03 -29.00
N TRP A 76 8.04 6.82 -29.11
CA TRP A 76 7.52 5.63 -28.42
C TRP A 76 7.39 5.81 -26.90
N ARG A 77 8.23 6.66 -26.27
CA ARG A 77 8.16 6.97 -24.83
C ARG A 77 6.88 7.70 -24.48
N TRP A 78 6.40 8.61 -25.34
CA TRP A 78 5.14 9.32 -25.10
C TRP A 78 3.99 8.34 -25.10
N ILE A 79 3.93 7.45 -26.11
CA ILE A 79 2.92 6.40 -26.20
C ILE A 79 2.98 5.49 -24.96
N TYR A 80 4.17 4.97 -24.62
CA TYR A 80 4.32 4.07 -23.48
C TYR A 80 3.90 4.72 -22.16
N LYS A 81 4.36 5.96 -21.88
CA LYS A 81 4.00 6.65 -20.64
C LYS A 81 2.53 7.04 -20.60
N SER A 82 1.94 7.42 -21.72
CA SER A 82 0.49 7.66 -21.80
C SER A 82 -0.31 6.39 -21.48
N LEU A 83 0.16 5.22 -21.93
CA LEU A 83 -0.45 3.93 -21.54
C LEU A 83 -0.28 3.65 -20.03
N VAL A 84 0.88 3.96 -19.44
CA VAL A 84 1.10 3.81 -18.00
C VAL A 84 0.15 4.70 -17.19
N VAL A 85 0.00 5.97 -17.59
CA VAL A 85 -0.94 6.89 -16.94
C VAL A 85 -2.37 6.39 -17.12
N LEU A 86 -2.78 5.98 -18.32
CA LEU A 86 -4.11 5.46 -18.59
C LEU A 86 -4.41 4.22 -17.73
N GLU A 87 -3.49 3.26 -17.63
CA GLU A 87 -3.64 2.07 -16.78
C GLU A 87 -3.87 2.45 -15.31
N TYR A 88 -3.14 3.45 -14.80
CA TYR A 88 -3.33 3.95 -13.45
C TYR A 88 -4.69 4.63 -13.27
N LEU A 89 -5.09 5.49 -14.22
CA LEU A 89 -6.40 6.17 -14.18
C LEU A 89 -7.57 5.18 -14.22
N LEU A 90 -7.44 4.07 -14.95
CA LEU A 90 -8.45 3.01 -14.95
C LEU A 90 -8.64 2.35 -13.58
N ARG A 91 -7.61 2.33 -12.73
CA ARG A 91 -7.68 1.77 -11.37
C ARG A 91 -8.09 2.80 -10.32
N CYS A 92 -7.63 4.04 -10.44
CA CYS A 92 -7.70 5.04 -9.36
C CYS A 92 -8.48 6.32 -9.72
N GLY A 93 -8.71 6.59 -11.02
CA GLY A 93 -9.34 7.80 -11.54
C GLY A 93 -10.87 7.78 -11.53
N SER A 94 -11.50 8.67 -12.30
CA SER A 94 -12.96 8.66 -12.50
C SER A 94 -13.45 7.39 -13.19
N GLU A 95 -14.70 6.99 -12.95
CA GLU A 95 -15.38 5.93 -13.69
C GLU A 95 -15.50 6.26 -15.18
N ASP A 96 -15.58 7.55 -15.52
CA ASP A 96 -15.68 8.03 -16.91
C ASP A 96 -14.45 7.61 -17.74
N VAL A 97 -13.28 7.42 -17.10
CA VAL A 97 -12.07 6.94 -17.76
C VAL A 97 -12.30 5.53 -18.34
N VAL A 98 -13.05 4.68 -17.62
CA VAL A 98 -13.38 3.32 -18.07
C VAL A 98 -14.30 3.37 -19.29
N MET A 99 -15.32 4.24 -19.24
CA MET A 99 -16.26 4.43 -20.34
C MET A 99 -15.54 4.92 -21.60
N GLU A 100 -14.71 5.95 -21.49
CA GLU A 100 -13.98 6.49 -22.62
C GLU A 100 -12.90 5.50 -23.14
N GLY A 101 -12.22 4.79 -22.23
CA GLY A 101 -11.28 3.72 -22.58
C GLY A 101 -11.93 2.61 -23.41
N ARG A 102 -13.17 2.22 -23.07
CA ARG A 102 -13.96 1.24 -23.84
C ARG A 102 -14.38 1.82 -25.20
N MET A 103 -14.82 3.09 -25.25
CA MET A 103 -15.21 3.75 -26.49
C MET A 103 -14.05 3.83 -27.50
N LYS A 104 -12.84 4.10 -27.01
CA LYS A 104 -11.63 4.24 -27.84
C LYS A 104 -10.74 2.99 -27.83
N ILE A 105 -11.28 1.81 -27.50
CA ILE A 105 -10.51 0.56 -27.40
C ILE A 105 -9.76 0.20 -28.70
N ASN A 106 -10.31 0.58 -29.85
CA ASN A 106 -9.68 0.36 -31.15
C ASN A 106 -8.34 1.10 -31.29
N THR A 107 -8.20 2.27 -30.66
CA THR A 107 -6.93 3.02 -30.63
C THR A 107 -5.85 2.23 -29.90
N LEU A 108 -6.20 1.60 -28.77
CA LEU A 108 -5.28 0.73 -28.02
C LEU A 108 -4.93 -0.53 -28.81
N GLN A 109 -5.89 -1.12 -29.52
CA GLN A 109 -5.66 -2.32 -30.34
C GLN A 109 -4.70 -2.05 -31.51
N ARG A 110 -4.69 -0.85 -32.09
CA ARG A 110 -3.70 -0.47 -33.12
C ARG A 110 -2.25 -0.56 -32.59
N LEU A 111 -2.04 -0.39 -31.27
CA LEU A 111 -0.73 -0.48 -30.64
C LEU A 111 -0.26 -1.94 -30.43
N HIS A 112 -1.10 -2.94 -30.66
CA HIS A 112 -0.72 -4.36 -30.49
C HIS A 112 0.39 -4.80 -31.43
N ASN A 113 0.49 -4.16 -32.59
CA ASN A 113 1.50 -4.42 -33.63
C ASN A 113 2.52 -3.27 -33.72
N PHE A 114 2.61 -2.42 -32.70
CA PHE A 114 3.55 -1.30 -32.68
C PHE A 114 4.99 -1.80 -32.77
N GLN A 115 5.73 -1.41 -33.81
CA GLN A 115 7.11 -1.83 -34.03
C GLN A 115 8.04 -0.62 -34.02
N ARG A 116 9.04 -0.67 -33.15
CA ARG A 116 10.10 0.34 -33.08
C ARG A 116 11.38 -0.31 -32.59
N ILE A 117 12.42 -0.21 -33.41
CA ILE A 117 13.78 -0.59 -33.05
C ILE A 117 14.55 0.71 -32.74
N ASP A 118 15.29 0.71 -31.64
CA ASP A 118 16.15 1.83 -31.25
C ASP A 118 17.47 1.83 -32.03
N GLU A 119 18.27 2.87 -31.88
CA GLU A 119 19.59 3.02 -32.52
C GLU A 119 20.54 1.85 -32.16
N ASP A 120 20.40 1.30 -30.95
CA ASP A 120 21.15 0.14 -30.45
C ASP A 120 20.62 -1.22 -30.97
N GLY A 121 19.67 -1.23 -31.92
CA GLY A 121 19.07 -2.47 -32.45
C GLY A 121 18.06 -3.14 -31.51
N LYS A 122 17.69 -2.50 -30.39
CA LYS A 122 16.75 -3.03 -29.40
C LYS A 122 15.30 -2.74 -29.77
N ASP A 123 14.42 -3.74 -29.65
CA ASP A 123 12.96 -3.55 -29.82
C ASP A 123 12.32 -2.84 -28.62
N VAL A 124 12.25 -1.51 -28.72
CA VAL A 124 11.57 -0.66 -27.74
C VAL A 124 10.03 -0.70 -27.89
N GLY A 125 9.53 -1.19 -29.02
CA GLY A 125 8.11 -1.37 -29.26
C GLY A 125 7.48 -2.51 -28.45
N LEU A 126 8.27 -3.48 -28.00
CA LEU A 126 7.80 -4.62 -27.21
C LEU A 126 7.00 -4.19 -25.96
N ASN A 127 7.50 -3.20 -25.21
CA ASN A 127 6.85 -2.70 -24.00
C ASN A 127 5.49 -2.05 -24.30
N VAL A 128 5.39 -1.31 -25.40
CA VAL A 128 4.13 -0.70 -25.87
C VAL A 128 3.11 -1.77 -26.24
N ARG A 129 3.54 -2.81 -26.97
CA ARG A 129 2.67 -3.93 -27.35
C ARG A 129 2.16 -4.72 -26.15
N GLN A 130 3.02 -5.02 -25.18
CA GLN A 130 2.62 -5.72 -23.95
C GLN A 130 1.66 -4.89 -23.12
N LYS A 131 1.99 -3.62 -22.87
CA LYS A 131 1.18 -2.71 -22.06
C LYS A 131 -0.21 -2.47 -22.66
N SER A 132 -0.29 -2.23 -23.97
CA SER A 132 -1.58 -2.05 -24.65
C SER A 132 -2.48 -3.29 -24.56
N LYS A 133 -1.92 -4.49 -24.76
CA LYS A 133 -2.66 -5.76 -24.59
C LYS A 133 -3.22 -5.91 -23.18
N THR A 134 -2.40 -5.68 -22.15
CA THR A 134 -2.85 -5.73 -20.75
C THR A 134 -3.99 -4.76 -20.46
N ILE A 135 -3.91 -3.52 -20.98
CA ILE A 135 -4.99 -2.52 -20.79
C ILE A 135 -6.27 -2.96 -21.52
N VAL A 136 -6.16 -3.48 -22.74
CA VAL A 136 -7.32 -3.97 -23.50
C VAL A 136 -7.98 -5.16 -22.81
N GLU A 137 -7.20 -6.10 -22.27
CA GLU A 137 -7.70 -7.21 -21.46
C GLU A 137 -8.45 -6.71 -20.21
N LEU A 138 -7.87 -5.75 -19.50
CA LEU A 138 -8.48 -5.14 -18.32
C LEU A 138 -9.79 -4.42 -18.65
N LEU A 139 -9.86 -3.69 -19.76
CA LEU A 139 -11.07 -2.97 -20.19
C LEU A 139 -12.21 -3.91 -20.60
N ARG A 140 -11.88 -5.09 -21.13
CA ARG A 140 -12.84 -6.13 -21.53
C ARG A 140 -13.42 -6.88 -20.34
N ASP A 141 -12.64 -7.07 -19.29
CA ASP A 141 -13.06 -7.76 -18.06
C ASP A 141 -13.57 -6.75 -17.01
N GLY A 142 -14.85 -6.40 -17.11
CA GLY A 142 -15.52 -5.47 -16.19
C GLY A 142 -15.44 -5.90 -14.71
N PRO A 143 -15.79 -7.14 -14.34
CA PRO A 143 -15.70 -7.61 -12.96
C PRO A 143 -14.29 -7.55 -12.38
N ARG A 144 -13.27 -7.93 -13.15
CA ARG A 144 -11.87 -7.83 -12.70
C ARG A 144 -11.46 -6.37 -12.50
N LEU A 145 -11.80 -5.49 -13.43
CA LEU A 145 -11.49 -4.07 -13.34
C LEU A 145 -12.12 -3.44 -12.08
N GLU A 146 -13.38 -3.77 -11.79
CA GLU A 146 -14.07 -3.30 -10.59
C GLU A 146 -13.37 -3.77 -9.30
N ALA A 147 -12.94 -5.04 -9.26
CA ALA A 147 -12.18 -5.56 -8.13
C ALA A 147 -10.81 -4.86 -7.95
N GLU A 148 -10.12 -4.53 -9.05
CA GLU A 148 -8.87 -3.77 -9.00
C GLU A 148 -9.10 -2.33 -8.49
N ARG A 149 -10.21 -1.69 -8.90
CA ARG A 149 -10.60 -0.34 -8.44
C ARG A 149 -10.97 -0.33 -6.95
N GLU A 150 -11.73 -1.31 -6.48
CA GLU A 150 -12.11 -1.40 -5.07
C GLU A 150 -10.87 -1.63 -4.18
N LYS A 151 -9.96 -2.51 -4.61
CA LYS A 151 -8.68 -2.71 -3.91
C LYS A 151 -7.85 -1.43 -3.86
N ALA A 152 -7.81 -0.66 -4.94
CA ALA A 152 -7.11 0.62 -4.99
C ALA A 152 -7.74 1.64 -4.03
N ARG A 153 -9.07 1.70 -3.96
CA ARG A 153 -9.82 2.58 -3.04
C ARG A 153 -9.50 2.27 -1.57
N ILE A 154 -9.53 0.99 -1.19
CA ILE A 154 -9.19 0.55 0.18
C ILE A 154 -7.73 0.87 0.52
N THR A 155 -6.81 0.68 -0.42
CA THR A 155 -5.38 0.97 -0.19
C THR A 155 -5.16 2.47 -0.02
N ALA A 156 -5.83 3.28 -0.83
CA ALA A 156 -5.77 4.73 -0.72
C ALA A 156 -6.38 5.26 0.58
N SER A 157 -7.50 4.69 1.05
CA SER A 157 -8.14 5.12 2.30
C SER A 157 -7.27 4.81 3.52
N LYS A 158 -6.70 3.61 3.60
CA LYS A 158 -5.80 3.21 4.69
C LYS A 158 -4.56 4.10 4.78
N PHE A 159 -3.99 4.46 3.63
CA PHE A 159 -2.83 5.35 3.60
C PHE A 159 -3.18 6.78 4.05
N ALA A 160 -4.37 7.28 3.67
CA ALA A 160 -4.86 8.56 4.16
C ALA A 160 -5.12 8.55 5.68
N GLU A 161 -5.68 7.47 6.21
CA GLU A 161 -5.93 7.28 7.66
C GLU A 161 -4.63 7.20 8.47
N SER A 162 -3.59 6.53 7.97
CA SER A 162 -2.30 6.45 8.66
C SER A 162 -1.61 7.81 8.75
N ILE A 163 -1.69 8.63 7.71
CA ILE A 163 -1.10 9.99 7.70
C ILE A 163 -1.90 10.92 8.64
N SER A 164 -3.22 10.77 8.69
CA SER A 164 -4.06 11.54 9.62
C SER A 164 -3.84 11.17 11.09
N SER A 165 -3.31 9.98 11.38
CA SER A 165 -3.09 9.50 12.73
C SER A 165 -1.79 10.05 13.37
N GLU A 166 -0.79 10.42 12.56
CA GLU A 166 0.45 11.04 13.05
C GLU A 166 0.25 12.51 13.48
N ASP A 167 -0.72 13.21 12.89
CA ASP A 167 -1.08 14.59 13.28
C ASP A 167 -2.11 14.64 14.44
N SER A 168 -2.69 13.49 14.80
CA SER A 168 -3.71 13.37 15.86
C SER A 168 -3.12 13.18 17.27
N GLN A 169 -1.82 12.90 17.39
CA GLN A 169 -1.14 12.94 18.70
C GLN A 169 -0.81 14.36 19.19
N ALA A 170 -1.02 15.39 18.37
CA ALA A 170 -0.84 16.79 18.76
C ALA A 170 -2.15 17.55 19.08
N ARG A 171 -3.33 16.92 18.94
CA ARG A 171 -4.64 17.58 19.16
C ARG A 171 -5.65 16.78 20.00
N SER A 172 -5.18 15.83 20.80
CA SER A 172 -6.02 15.09 21.75
C SER A 172 -5.90 15.64 23.17
N ILE A 173 -6.27 16.91 23.37
CA ILE A 173 -6.70 17.46 24.67
C ILE A 173 -7.63 18.64 24.40
N SER A 174 -8.90 18.37 24.09
CA SER A 174 -10.01 19.29 24.38
C SER A 174 -11.36 18.70 23.94
N SER A 175 -11.91 17.77 24.72
CA SER A 175 -13.37 17.59 24.83
C SER A 175 -13.78 16.60 25.92
N ALA A 176 -13.43 16.87 27.18
CA ALA A 176 -14.21 16.38 28.31
C ALA A 176 -13.80 17.13 29.58
N SER A 177 -14.65 18.06 30.03
CA SER A 177 -15.03 18.23 31.44
C SER A 177 -15.52 19.65 31.68
N SER A 178 -16.84 19.80 31.65
CA SER A 178 -17.57 20.79 32.41
C SER A 178 -17.20 20.67 33.89
N TYR A 179 -16.59 21.72 34.45
CA TYR A 179 -16.46 21.87 35.89
C TYR A 179 -17.20 23.14 36.33
N SER A 180 -18.24 22.96 37.14
CA SER A 180 -18.68 24.00 38.07
C SER A 180 -17.75 23.94 39.27
N SER A 181 -17.06 25.05 39.52
CA SER A 181 -16.26 25.34 40.69
C SER A 181 -17.04 25.23 42.00
N SER A 182 -16.44 24.61 43.02
CA SER A 182 -16.40 25.24 44.35
C SER A 182 -15.16 24.79 45.13
N SER A 183 -14.36 25.80 45.46
CA SER A 183 -13.59 26.01 46.70
C SER A 183 -12.65 24.88 47.16
N ALA A 184 -11.34 25.00 46.96
CA ALA A 184 -10.37 25.90 47.61
C ALA A 184 -9.89 25.42 49.00
N TYR A 185 -8.56 25.37 49.08
CA TYR A 185 -7.66 25.42 50.24
C TYR A 185 -7.02 24.10 50.73
N PRO A 186 -5.74 24.18 51.17
CA PRO A 186 -4.69 23.26 50.72
C PRO A 186 -3.92 22.63 51.91
N SER A 187 -2.90 21.82 51.62
CA SER A 187 -1.54 21.95 52.20
C SER A 187 -0.78 20.60 52.31
N SER A 188 0.53 20.72 52.09
CA SER A 188 1.63 19.97 52.70
C SER A 188 2.27 18.80 51.92
N SER A 189 3.25 19.22 51.12
CA SER A 189 4.62 18.69 50.97
C SER A 189 5.13 17.61 51.94
N HIS A 190 5.77 16.56 51.39
CA HIS A 190 7.02 15.88 51.80
C HIS A 190 7.13 14.55 50.99
N TYR A 191 8.25 14.00 50.54
CA TYR A 191 9.68 14.32 50.58
C TYR A 191 10.34 13.58 49.40
N SER A 192 11.46 14.12 48.93
CA SER A 192 12.41 13.55 47.97
C SER A 192 12.89 12.13 48.31
N THR A 193 13.40 11.39 47.31
CA THR A 193 14.77 10.81 47.33
C THR A 193 15.15 10.25 45.94
N SER A 194 16.34 10.65 45.51
CA SER A 194 17.22 10.18 44.43
C SER A 194 17.44 8.65 44.40
N HIS A 195 17.97 7.98 43.38
CA HIS A 195 19.35 7.97 42.86
C HIS A 195 19.33 7.16 41.52
N TYR A 196 19.92 7.66 40.41
CA TYR A 196 21.28 7.35 39.90
C TYR A 196 21.62 5.84 39.95
N SER A 197 22.01 5.14 38.88
CA SER A 197 23.19 5.37 38.05
C SER A 197 23.16 4.36 36.88
N SER A 198 23.39 4.79 35.63
CA SER A 198 24.71 4.82 34.97
C SER A 198 25.17 3.41 34.55
N SER A 199 25.44 3.14 33.26
CA SER A 199 26.80 3.24 32.68
C SER A 199 26.81 2.36 31.40
N ARG A 200 27.58 2.52 30.32
CA ARG A 200 28.67 3.43 29.92
C ARG A 200 29.16 2.98 28.52
N SER A 201 29.48 3.96 27.66
CA SER A 201 30.74 4.08 26.86
C SER A 201 31.01 3.07 25.73
N SER A 202 31.64 3.37 24.58
CA SER A 202 32.61 4.41 24.14
C SER A 202 32.48 4.59 22.60
N GLY A 203 32.93 5.64 21.90
CA GLY A 203 33.64 6.86 22.25
C GLY A 203 34.17 7.57 20.97
N LYS A 204 34.24 8.92 21.04
CA LYS A 204 35.25 9.90 20.53
C LYS A 204 35.59 9.93 19.02
N GLY A 205 35.73 11.09 18.35
CA GLY A 205 35.64 12.50 18.77
C GLY A 205 36.21 13.51 17.74
N PHE A 206 35.84 14.79 17.94
CA PHE A 206 36.52 16.09 17.64
C PHE A 206 36.99 16.43 16.20
N GLY A 207 36.78 17.63 15.63
CA GLY A 207 36.23 18.89 16.16
C GLY A 207 36.15 20.05 15.13
N ASP A 208 35.55 21.13 15.62
CA ASP A 208 35.59 22.57 15.27
C ASP A 208 35.10 23.13 13.90
N PRO A 209 34.37 24.28 13.88
CA PRO A 209 33.79 24.88 12.69
C PRO A 209 34.57 26.12 12.23
N THR A 210 35.08 26.13 11.00
CA THR A 210 35.29 27.31 10.13
C THR A 210 36.24 26.94 8.99
N TYR A 211 35.72 26.55 7.82
CA TYR A 211 36.40 26.79 6.54
C TYR A 211 35.47 26.47 5.38
N ARG A 212 35.24 27.47 4.52
CA ARG A 212 34.72 27.28 3.17
C ARG A 212 35.94 27.21 2.25
N PRO A 213 36.00 26.23 1.34
CA PRO A 213 36.56 26.52 0.03
C PRO A 213 35.72 25.96 -1.12
N ASP A 214 35.76 26.70 -2.21
CA ASP A 214 35.17 26.45 -3.52
C ASP A 214 35.65 25.14 -4.20
N MET A 215 34.76 24.64 -5.08
CA MET A 215 35.02 23.83 -6.30
C MET A 215 35.49 22.36 -6.14
N PRO A 216 35.40 21.46 -7.16
CA PRO A 216 35.09 21.67 -8.59
C PRO A 216 34.08 20.67 -9.24
N SER A 217 33.82 20.99 -10.51
CA SER A 217 33.31 20.28 -11.66
C SER A 217 33.60 18.76 -11.81
N SER A 218 32.61 18.07 -12.41
CA SER A 218 32.68 16.86 -13.25
C SER A 218 33.03 15.49 -12.62
N PRO A 219 32.17 14.46 -12.81
CA PRO A 219 32.59 13.07 -12.70
C PRO A 219 33.38 12.60 -13.95
N PRO A 220 34.31 11.64 -13.82
CA PRO A 220 35.27 11.25 -14.86
C PRO A 220 34.66 10.41 -16.01
N PRO A 221 35.30 10.37 -17.19
CA PRO A 221 34.87 9.59 -18.35
C PRO A 221 35.29 8.11 -18.28
N ALA A 222 34.64 7.31 -19.13
CA ALA A 222 34.79 5.86 -19.28
C ALA A 222 36.21 5.41 -19.64
N GLU A 223 36.62 4.26 -19.11
CA GLU A 223 37.72 3.46 -19.64
C GLU A 223 37.19 2.20 -20.32
N GLU A 224 37.51 2.08 -21.61
CA GLU A 224 37.54 0.87 -22.42
C GLU A 224 38.62 -0.10 -21.88
N LEU A 225 38.29 -1.39 -21.85
CA LEU A 225 39.30 -2.44 -22.00
C LEU A 225 38.87 -3.39 -23.12
N LYS A 226 39.88 -3.69 -23.94
CA LYS A 226 39.85 -4.20 -25.31
C LYS A 226 39.65 -5.71 -25.38
N ASP A 227 39.07 -6.11 -26.51
CA ASP A 227 39.29 -7.30 -27.32
C ASP A 227 40.36 -8.30 -26.88
N GLU A 228 39.97 -9.58 -26.78
CA GLU A 228 40.78 -10.68 -27.33
C GLU A 228 39.86 -11.65 -28.10
N GLU A 229 40.11 -11.74 -29.40
CA GLU A 229 39.54 -12.69 -30.35
C GLU A 229 40.52 -13.85 -30.60
N GLU A 230 40.02 -14.88 -31.29
CA GLU A 230 40.72 -15.97 -32.01
C GLU A 230 40.98 -17.32 -31.27
N LYS A 231 40.74 -18.53 -31.84
CA LYS A 231 40.09 -18.99 -33.09
C LYS A 231 40.10 -20.56 -33.20
N VAL A 232 39.27 -21.09 -34.12
CA VAL A 232 39.32 -22.40 -34.87
C VAL A 232 39.00 -23.67 -34.04
N ILE A 233 38.10 -24.59 -34.43
CA ILE A 233 38.15 -25.41 -35.65
C ILE A 233 36.75 -25.73 -36.24
N GLU A 234 36.75 -25.69 -37.58
CA GLU A 234 35.68 -25.78 -38.56
C GLU A 234 35.60 -27.21 -39.17
N LYS A 235 34.50 -27.49 -39.90
CA LYS A 235 34.28 -28.50 -40.99
C LYS A 235 33.73 -29.88 -40.56
N LYS A 236 32.73 -30.52 -41.19
CA LYS A 236 31.94 -30.45 -42.46
C LYS A 236 30.66 -31.29 -42.18
N GLY A 237 29.43 -30.97 -42.63
CA GLY A 237 28.90 -31.19 -44.00
C GLY A 237 28.20 -32.56 -44.17
N GLY A 238 26.87 -32.58 -44.44
CA GLY A 238 26.19 -33.71 -45.10
C GLY A 238 24.83 -34.19 -44.52
N VAL A 239 23.75 -34.00 -45.27
CA VAL A 239 22.44 -34.72 -45.25
C VAL A 239 22.30 -35.30 -46.69
N PRO A 240 21.52 -36.37 -47.07
CA PRO A 240 20.29 -36.88 -46.46
C PRO A 240 19.95 -38.42 -46.57
N GLN A 241 18.79 -38.80 -45.99
CA GLN A 241 17.76 -39.78 -46.46
C GLN A 241 17.41 -41.03 -45.60
N LYS A 242 16.19 -40.94 -45.01
CA LYS A 242 15.01 -41.82 -45.10
C LYS A 242 15.11 -43.30 -44.65
N LEU A 243 14.42 -43.65 -43.55
CA LEU A 243 13.17 -44.46 -43.53
C LEU A 243 12.89 -44.98 -42.11
N ILE A 244 11.59 -45.08 -41.78
CA ILE A 244 10.95 -45.76 -40.64
C ILE A 244 10.64 -44.85 -39.43
N VAL A 245 9.36 -44.48 -39.36
CA VAL A 245 8.66 -44.09 -38.12
C VAL A 245 8.28 -45.40 -37.40
N PRO A 246 8.34 -45.43 -36.06
CA PRO A 246 7.06 -45.50 -35.36
C PRO A 246 6.98 -44.56 -34.14
N VAL A 247 5.74 -44.14 -33.90
CA VAL A 247 5.24 -43.31 -32.81
C VAL A 247 5.21 -44.10 -31.48
N VAL A 248 4.95 -43.36 -30.38
CA VAL A 248 4.41 -43.76 -29.06
C VAL A 248 5.52 -44.22 -28.08
N VAL A 249 5.78 -43.70 -26.86
CA VAL A 249 5.11 -42.76 -25.93
C VAL A 249 6.07 -42.32 -24.81
N ASP A 250 5.81 -41.12 -24.28
CA ASP A 250 5.95 -40.63 -22.89
C ASP A 250 7.17 -40.94 -22.01
N GLU A 251 8.06 -39.94 -21.90
CA GLU A 251 8.85 -39.68 -20.69
C GLU A 251 8.74 -38.19 -20.28
N LYS A 252 7.65 -37.86 -19.59
CA LYS A 252 7.54 -36.68 -18.71
C LYS A 252 6.84 -37.08 -17.43
N LYS A 253 7.57 -37.77 -16.54
CA LYS A 253 7.13 -38.02 -15.16
C LYS A 253 8.33 -38.04 -14.22
N SER A 254 8.97 -36.88 -14.04
CA SER A 254 9.93 -36.71 -12.94
C SER A 254 10.13 -35.28 -12.45
N MET A 255 9.37 -34.29 -12.93
CA MET A 255 9.51 -32.88 -12.48
C MET A 255 8.19 -32.25 -12.03
N GLU A 256 7.18 -33.07 -11.69
CA GLU A 256 5.85 -32.59 -11.26
C GLU A 256 5.47 -32.98 -9.82
N ASN A 257 6.35 -33.67 -9.08
CA ASN A 257 6.07 -34.08 -7.70
C ASN A 257 6.59 -33.13 -6.60
N ASP A 258 7.39 -32.11 -6.92
CA ASP A 258 7.94 -31.19 -5.91
C ASP A 258 7.15 -29.87 -5.75
N LEU A 259 6.25 -29.53 -6.68
CA LEU A 259 5.43 -28.31 -6.61
C LEU A 259 4.03 -28.54 -6.00
N LEU A 260 3.53 -29.77 -6.01
CA LEU A 260 2.20 -30.11 -5.48
C LEU A 260 2.22 -30.37 -3.95
N ALA A 261 3.37 -30.68 -3.36
CA ALA A 261 3.53 -30.93 -1.92
C ALA A 261 3.49 -29.64 -1.06
N GLY A 262 3.89 -28.49 -1.61
CA GLY A 262 3.96 -27.22 -0.87
C GLY A 262 2.61 -26.51 -0.69
N PHE A 263 1.67 -26.65 -1.65
CA PHE A 263 0.37 -25.99 -1.58
C PHE A 263 -0.59 -26.65 -0.58
N GLY A 264 -0.49 -27.99 -0.42
CA GLY A 264 -1.27 -28.73 0.56
C GLY A 264 -0.86 -28.44 2.01
N GLN A 265 0.44 -28.27 2.29
CA GLN A 265 0.94 -28.00 3.64
C GLN A 265 0.55 -26.61 4.15
N ALA A 266 0.55 -25.58 3.28
CA ALA A 266 0.16 -24.23 3.67
C ALA A 266 -1.34 -24.13 4.01
N GLN A 267 -2.21 -24.82 3.25
CA GLN A 267 -3.65 -24.85 3.53
C GLN A 267 -3.97 -25.62 4.81
N GLN A 268 -3.23 -26.70 5.09
CA GLN A 268 -3.41 -27.51 6.30
C GLN A 268 -2.96 -26.78 7.58
N GLN A 269 -1.86 -25.99 7.52
CA GLN A 269 -1.44 -25.13 8.63
C GLN A 269 -2.45 -24.03 8.94
N GLN A 270 -3.04 -23.40 7.91
CA GLN A 270 -4.04 -22.36 8.13
C GLN A 270 -5.32 -22.91 8.79
N GLN A 271 -5.71 -24.14 8.43
CA GLN A 271 -6.86 -24.81 9.03
C GLN A 271 -6.62 -25.24 10.49
N GLN A 272 -5.41 -25.70 10.83
CA GLN A 272 -5.02 -25.98 12.22
C GLN A 272 -5.04 -24.72 13.09
N MET A 273 -4.51 -23.61 12.58
CA MET A 273 -4.50 -22.35 13.35
C MET A 273 -5.93 -21.85 13.63
N GLN A 274 -6.83 -21.99 12.66
CA GLN A 274 -8.25 -21.65 12.83
C GLN A 274 -8.94 -22.53 13.87
N GLN A 275 -8.68 -23.85 13.88
CA GLN A 275 -9.21 -24.74 14.91
C GLN A 275 -8.70 -24.36 16.30
N GLN A 276 -7.41 -24.07 16.44
CA GLN A 276 -6.82 -23.70 17.74
C GLN A 276 -7.41 -22.39 18.28
N GLN A 277 -7.67 -21.42 17.39
CA GLN A 277 -8.29 -20.14 17.76
C GLN A 277 -9.76 -20.32 18.16
N MET A 278 -10.50 -21.23 17.50
CA MET A 278 -11.87 -21.57 17.91
C MET A 278 -11.89 -22.21 19.30
N GLN A 279 -10.96 -23.12 19.56
CA GLN A 279 -10.84 -23.82 20.84
C GLN A 279 -10.52 -22.86 21.99
N GLN A 280 -9.61 -21.89 21.79
CA GLN A 280 -9.36 -20.81 22.76
C GLN A 280 -10.61 -19.98 23.04
N ARG A 281 -11.38 -19.63 22.00
CA ARG A 281 -12.60 -18.83 22.15
C ARG A 281 -13.66 -19.57 22.95
N GLN A 282 -13.78 -20.87 22.77
CA GLN A 282 -14.71 -21.72 23.51
C GLN A 282 -14.32 -21.83 24.98
N LEU A 283 -13.03 -22.01 25.28
CA LEU A 283 -12.49 -21.99 26.64
C LEU A 283 -12.74 -20.65 27.33
N GLN A 284 -12.56 -19.54 26.62
CA GLN A 284 -12.80 -18.21 27.16
C GLN A 284 -14.28 -17.96 27.45
N GLN A 285 -15.20 -18.42 26.59
CA GLN A 285 -16.64 -18.39 26.88
C GLN A 285 -16.99 -19.23 28.10
N GLN A 286 -16.38 -20.41 28.24
CA GLN A 286 -16.63 -21.29 29.38
C GLN A 286 -16.15 -20.67 30.70
N GLN A 287 -14.98 -20.04 30.71
CA GLN A 287 -14.50 -19.27 31.86
C GLN A 287 -15.44 -18.11 32.20
N MET A 288 -15.93 -17.37 31.20
CA MET A 288 -16.84 -16.25 31.45
C MET A 288 -18.18 -16.73 32.04
N GLN A 289 -18.75 -17.83 31.53
CA GLN A 289 -19.94 -18.43 32.12
C GLN A 289 -19.70 -18.88 33.56
N GLN A 290 -18.57 -19.52 33.83
CA GLN A 290 -18.22 -19.97 35.18
C GLN A 290 -18.06 -18.80 36.16
N GLN A 291 -17.45 -17.70 35.71
CA GLN A 291 -17.31 -16.48 36.49
C GLN A 291 -18.68 -15.84 36.79
N MET A 292 -19.58 -15.79 35.80
CA MET A 292 -20.95 -15.30 35.99
C MET A 292 -21.72 -16.17 37.00
N GLN A 293 -21.55 -17.49 36.93
CA GLN A 293 -22.20 -18.43 37.84
C GLN A 293 -21.69 -18.26 39.28
N GLN A 294 -20.38 -18.06 39.48
CA GLN A 294 -19.82 -17.71 40.78
C GLN A 294 -20.35 -16.38 41.31
N GLN A 295 -20.46 -15.36 40.45
CA GLN A 295 -20.96 -14.05 40.85
C GLN A 295 -22.42 -14.13 41.30
N MET A 296 -23.25 -14.88 40.57
CA MET A 296 -24.64 -15.13 40.96
C MET A 296 -24.71 -15.86 42.32
N GLN A 297 -23.86 -16.88 42.53
CA GLN A 297 -23.82 -17.61 43.79
C GLN A 297 -23.40 -16.72 44.96
N GLN A 298 -22.41 -15.84 44.77
CA GLN A 298 -22.02 -14.84 45.78
C GLN A 298 -23.17 -13.88 46.09
N GLN A 299 -23.87 -13.41 45.06
CA GLN A 299 -25.01 -12.51 45.24
C GLN A 299 -26.15 -13.19 46.01
N GLN A 300 -26.40 -14.47 45.75
CA GLN A 300 -27.38 -15.28 46.46
C GLN A 300 -26.97 -15.50 47.93
N LEU A 301 -25.68 -15.78 48.19
CA LEU A 301 -25.14 -15.85 49.56
C LEU A 301 -25.25 -14.51 50.30
N GLN A 302 -25.00 -13.40 49.62
CA GLN A 302 -25.11 -12.07 50.20
C GLN A 302 -26.57 -11.72 50.53
N GLN A 303 -27.53 -12.10 49.68
CA GLN A 303 -28.96 -12.02 49.99
C GLN A 303 -29.33 -12.88 51.20
N LEU A 304 -28.83 -14.12 51.26
CA LEU A 304 -29.08 -15.01 52.39
C LEU A 304 -28.52 -14.44 53.70
N GLN A 305 -27.34 -13.82 53.65
CA GLN A 305 -26.73 -13.16 54.81
C GLN A 305 -27.51 -11.91 55.23
N GLN A 306 -28.00 -11.09 54.28
CA GLN A 306 -28.92 -10.00 54.58
C GLN A 306 -30.22 -10.50 55.21
N GLN A 307 -30.77 -11.61 54.71
CA GLN A 307 -31.99 -12.21 55.25
C GLN A 307 -31.77 -12.77 56.66
N GLN A 308 -30.61 -13.36 56.96
CA GLN A 308 -30.22 -13.75 58.31
C GLN A 308 -29.98 -12.54 59.23
N MET A 309 -29.39 -11.44 58.74
CA MET A 309 -29.26 -10.22 59.53
C MET A 309 -30.63 -9.55 59.81
N MET A 310 -31.59 -9.65 58.89
CA MET A 310 -32.96 -9.19 59.13
C MET A 310 -33.78 -10.12 60.05
N MET A 311 -33.41 -11.40 60.16
CA MET A 311 -34.01 -12.34 61.12
C MET A 311 -33.31 -12.36 62.49
N GLY A 312 -32.04 -11.97 62.58
CA GLY A 312 -31.26 -11.89 63.82
C GLY A 312 -31.50 -10.62 64.65
N GLY A 313 -32.05 -9.56 64.04
CA GLY A 313 -32.40 -8.32 64.73
C GLY A 313 -33.67 -8.40 65.59
N ASN A 314 -34.43 -9.49 65.52
CA ASN A 314 -35.75 -9.59 66.16
C ASN A 314 -35.77 -10.38 67.48
N ASN A 315 -34.61 -10.58 68.13
CA ASN A 315 -34.53 -11.26 69.44
C ASN A 315 -33.96 -10.38 70.57
N MET A 316 -34.11 -9.06 70.48
CA MET A 316 -33.81 -8.13 71.57
C MET A 316 -34.93 -7.10 71.73
N MET A 317 -36.13 -7.53 72.11
CA MET A 317 -37.11 -6.72 72.85
C MET A 317 -38.31 -7.60 73.25
N GLY A 318 -38.26 -8.19 74.44
CA GLY A 318 -39.35 -9.03 74.92
C GLY A 318 -39.10 -9.60 76.31
N GLY A 319 -38.84 -8.74 77.29
CA GLY A 319 -38.66 -9.17 78.68
C GLY A 319 -38.69 -8.00 79.64
N ASN A 320 -39.87 -7.39 79.80
CA ASN A 320 -40.11 -6.45 80.89
C ASN A 320 -41.21 -7.01 81.82
N ASN A 321 -40.93 -6.94 83.12
CA ASN A 321 -41.81 -7.11 84.28
C ASN A 321 -42.32 -8.51 84.68
N MET A 322 -41.61 -9.09 85.66
CA MET A 322 -42.24 -9.67 86.86
C MET A 322 -41.29 -9.52 88.06
N MET A 323 -41.27 -8.33 88.66
CA MET A 323 -40.86 -8.16 90.06
C MET A 323 -42.09 -7.76 90.86
N GLY A 324 -42.68 -8.74 91.52
CA GLY A 324 -43.70 -8.56 92.54
C GLY A 324 -43.35 -9.47 93.72
N GLY A 325 -42.88 -8.85 94.80
CA GLY A 325 -43.24 -9.17 96.19
C GLY A 325 -42.88 -10.54 96.79
N ASN A 326 -42.05 -10.46 97.84
CA ASN A 326 -42.07 -11.25 99.08
C ASN A 326 -41.84 -12.77 99.03
N ASN A 327 -40.72 -13.21 99.61
CA ASN A 327 -40.79 -13.89 100.91
C ASN A 327 -39.43 -13.94 101.64
N MET A 328 -39.51 -13.63 102.95
CA MET A 328 -38.55 -13.83 104.05
C MET A 328 -37.36 -12.88 104.17
#